data_AF-A0A7W5FTN7-F1
#
_entry.id   AF-A0A7W5FTN7-F1
#
_cell.length_a   1.000
_cell.length_b   1.000
_cell.length_c   1.000
_cell.angle_alpha   90.00
_cell.angle_beta   90.00
_cell.angle_gamma   90.00
#
_symmetry.space_group_name_H-M   'P 1'
#
loop_
_entity.id
_entity.type
_entity.pdbx_description
1 polymer ?
#
loop_
_entity_poly.entity_id
_entity_poly.type
_entity_poly.pdbx_seq_one_letter_code
_entity_poly.pdbx_strand_id
1 'polypeptide(L)'
;MSAATITSITLATAMTAYELFSAAFSVPRDPRSPAYKQGVLAALKFRIEGRRILKPYEAGTAEDDAYYAGIAEGHAIWRRTQAESAGAA
;
A
#
# COMPACT_ATOMS: atom_id res chain seq x y z
N MET A 1 -18.29 6.09 -41.96
CA MET A 1 -16.89 5.88 -41.52
C MET A 1 -16.66 6.68 -40.25
N SER A 2 -16.42 6.01 -39.13
CA SER A 2 -15.41 6.37 -38.12
C SER A 2 -15.79 5.67 -36.81
N ALA A 3 -14.97 4.69 -36.43
CA ALA A 3 -15.17 3.82 -35.29
C ALA A 3 -14.87 4.57 -33.99
N ALA A 4 -15.77 4.44 -33.01
CA ALA A 4 -15.47 4.79 -31.63
C ALA A 4 -14.54 3.71 -31.07
N THR A 5 -13.26 4.05 -30.89
CA THR A 5 -12.29 3.21 -30.22
C THR A 5 -12.70 3.05 -28.76
N ILE A 6 -13.30 1.91 -28.43
CA ILE A 6 -13.54 1.49 -27.05
C ILE A 6 -12.17 1.28 -26.42
N THR A 7 -11.81 2.15 -25.50
CA THR A 7 -10.65 1.94 -24.63
C THR A 7 -10.93 0.70 -23.81
N SER A 8 -10.22 -0.39 -24.10
CA SER A 8 -10.29 -1.64 -23.35
C SER A 8 -9.93 -1.37 -21.89
N ILE A 9 -10.92 -1.34 -21.01
CA ILE A 9 -10.69 -1.42 -19.57
C ILE A 9 -10.46 -2.90 -19.28
N THR A 10 -9.20 -3.31 -19.22
CA THR A 10 -8.83 -4.59 -18.63
C THR A 10 -9.23 -4.51 -17.15
N LEU A 11 -10.35 -5.14 -16.79
CA LEU A 11 -10.76 -5.37 -15.41
C LEU A 11 -9.83 -6.45 -14.81
N ALA A 12 -8.53 -6.14 -14.70
CA ALA A 12 -7.68 -6.81 -13.74
C ALA A 12 -8.19 -6.37 -12.37
N THR A 13 -8.66 -7.31 -11.55
CA THR A 13 -9.16 -7.06 -10.20
C THR A 13 -8.12 -6.24 -9.43
N ALA A 14 -8.32 -4.93 -9.33
CA ALA A 14 -7.35 -4.05 -8.70
C ALA A 14 -7.34 -4.37 -7.20
N MET A 15 -6.25 -4.99 -6.73
CA MET A 15 -6.09 -5.34 -5.32
C MET A 15 -6.22 -4.08 -4.47
N THR A 16 -7.10 -4.13 -3.47
CA THR A 16 -7.31 -3.03 -2.51
C THR A 16 -6.11 -2.86 -1.59
N ALA A 17 -6.00 -1.70 -0.94
CA ALA A 17 -4.93 -1.46 0.04
C ALA A 17 -4.97 -2.46 1.21
N TYR A 18 -6.17 -2.90 1.60
CA TYR A 18 -6.33 -3.87 2.68
C TYR A 18 -5.92 -5.28 2.25
N GLU A 19 -6.23 -5.70 1.03
CA GLU A 19 -5.80 -7.00 0.51
C GLU A 19 -4.28 -7.08 0.39
N LEU A 20 -3.63 -6.04 -0.15
CA LEU A 20 -2.17 -5.98 -0.22
C LEU A 20 -1.55 -5.94 1.19
N PHE A 21 -2.14 -5.18 2.12
CA PHE A 21 -1.71 -5.19 3.51
C PHE A 21 -1.84 -6.59 4.13
N SER A 22 -2.97 -7.27 3.94
CA SER A 22 -3.20 -8.61 4.45
C SER A 22 -2.18 -9.60 3.90
N ALA A 23 -1.95 -9.57 2.58
CA ALA A 23 -0.96 -10.42 1.91
C ALA A 23 0.47 -10.21 2.44
N ALA A 24 0.87 -8.95 2.70
CA ALA A 24 2.20 -8.65 3.24
C ALA A 24 2.39 -9.05 4.72
N PHE A 25 1.30 -9.33 5.44
CA PHE A 25 1.29 -9.60 6.88
C PHE A 25 0.76 -10.99 7.24
N SER A 26 0.33 -11.79 6.25
CA SER A 26 -0.09 -13.18 6.40
C SER A 26 1.08 -14.18 6.37
N VAL A 27 2.30 -13.70 6.14
CA VAL A 27 3.54 -14.50 6.15
C VAL A 27 4.23 -14.47 7.52
N PRO A 28 4.97 -15.53 7.92
CA PRO A 28 5.76 -15.53 9.14
C PRO A 28 6.80 -14.40 9.16
N ARG A 29 6.83 -13.62 10.24
CA ARG A 29 7.71 -12.47 10.43
C ARG A 29 7.71 -12.05 11.90
N ASP A 30 8.68 -11.21 12.28
CA ASP A 30 8.68 -10.64 13.63
C ASP A 30 7.39 -9.84 13.90
N PRO A 31 6.82 -9.96 15.11
CA PRO A 31 5.69 -9.14 15.51
C PRO A 31 5.99 -7.66 15.29
N ARG A 32 5.09 -6.96 14.60
CA ARG A 32 5.19 -5.50 14.42
C ARG A 32 4.09 -4.81 15.21
N SER A 33 4.43 -3.65 15.75
CA SER A 33 3.51 -2.83 16.54
C SER A 33 2.27 -2.41 15.74
N PRO A 34 1.16 -2.11 16.43
CA PRO A 34 -0.02 -1.56 15.79
C PRO A 34 0.26 -0.26 15.02
N ALA A 35 1.06 0.66 15.57
CA ALA A 35 1.43 1.92 14.92
C ALA A 35 2.16 1.70 13.59
N TYR A 36 3.11 0.77 13.57
CA TYR A 36 3.80 0.37 12.35
C TYR A 36 2.82 -0.16 11.29
N LYS A 37 1.92 -1.07 11.69
CA LYS A 37 0.87 -1.62 10.80
C LYS A 37 -0.03 -0.52 10.23
N GLN A 38 -0.42 0.45 11.06
CA GLN A 38 -1.23 1.59 10.63
C GLN A 38 -0.49 2.46 9.61
N GLY A 39 0.82 2.69 9.81
CA GLY A 39 1.68 3.40 8.86
C GLY A 39 1.75 2.73 7.50
N VAL A 40 1.95 1.40 7.49
CA VAL A 40 1.93 0.61 6.25
C VAL A 40 0.60 0.77 5.53
N LEU A 41 -0.52 0.54 6.23
CA LEU A 41 -1.84 0.61 5.63
C LEU A 41 -2.17 2.03 5.12
N ALA A 42 -1.73 3.07 5.82
CA ALA A 42 -1.91 4.46 5.38
C ALA A 42 -1.15 4.74 4.07
N ALA A 43 0.10 4.28 3.95
CA ALA A 43 0.86 4.40 2.71
C ALA A 43 0.21 3.63 1.55
N LEU A 44 -0.31 2.43 1.79
CA LEU A 44 -1.01 1.65 0.76
C LEU A 44 -2.32 2.31 0.33
N LYS A 45 -3.13 2.81 1.27
CA LYS A 45 -4.34 3.59 0.96
C LYS A 45 -4.04 4.86 0.17
N PHE A 46 -2.90 5.52 0.45
CA PHE A 46 -2.46 6.66 -0.36
C PHE A 46 -2.12 6.24 -1.78
N ARG A 47 -1.40 5.14 -1.98
CA ARG A 47 -0.95 4.69 -3.30
C ARG A 47 -2.08 4.11 -4.16
N ILE A 48 -2.99 3.33 -3.57
CA ILE A 48 -4.04 2.59 -4.29
C ILE A 48 -5.34 3.38 -4.35
N GLU A 49 -5.72 4.04 -3.25
CA GLU A 49 -7.03 4.69 -3.11
C GLU A 49 -6.94 6.23 -3.15
N GLY A 50 -5.74 6.81 -3.28
CA GLY A 50 -5.53 8.26 -3.30
C GLY A 50 -5.83 8.97 -1.97
N ARG A 51 -5.94 8.23 -0.85
CA ARG A 51 -6.24 8.81 0.46
C ARG A 51 -5.04 9.54 1.04
N ARG A 52 -5.26 10.72 1.63
CA ARG A 52 -4.20 11.44 2.35
C ARG A 52 -3.70 10.63 3.56
N ILE A 53 -2.39 10.67 3.78
CA ILE A 53 -1.77 10.14 5.00
C ILE A 53 -1.98 11.17 6.11
N LEU A 54 -2.63 10.76 7.20
CA LEU A 54 -2.81 11.56 8.40
C LEU A 54 -1.70 11.26 9.41
N LYS A 55 -1.46 12.16 10.36
CA LYS A 55 -0.50 11.96 11.46
C LYS A 55 -1.28 11.79 12.77
N PRO A 56 -1.56 10.55 13.21
CA PRO A 56 -2.39 10.31 14.39
C PRO A 56 -1.62 10.32 15.70
N TYR A 57 -0.29 10.25 15.65
CA TYR A 57 0.59 10.18 16.82
C TYR A 57 1.27 11.53 17.08
N GLU A 58 1.58 11.78 18.36
CA GLU A 58 2.31 12.96 18.78
C GLU A 58 3.78 12.87 18.35
N ALA A 59 4.32 13.97 17.82
CA ALA A 59 5.69 14.01 17.32
C ALA A 59 6.71 13.69 18.43
N GLY A 60 7.68 12.82 18.11
CA GLY A 60 8.73 12.41 19.05
C GLY A 60 8.35 11.28 20.00
N THR A 61 7.18 10.65 19.79
CA THR A 61 6.80 9.41 20.48
C THR A 61 7.28 8.18 19.73
N ALA A 62 7.44 7.06 20.44
CA ALA A 62 7.82 5.78 19.82
C ALA A 62 6.78 5.30 18.79
N GLU A 63 5.50 5.61 19.00
CA GLU A 63 4.42 5.33 18.08
C GLU A 63 4.53 6.14 16.79
N ASP A 64 4.89 7.42 16.88
CA ASP A 64 5.12 8.28 15.70
C ASP A 64 6.29 7.76 14.86
N ASP A 65 7.41 7.43 15.52
CA ASP A 65 8.57 6.80 14.85
C ASP A 65 8.18 5.48 14.18
N ALA A 66 7.44 4.61 14.88
CA ALA A 66 6.95 3.35 14.34
C ALA A 66 5.99 3.57 13.16
N TYR A 67 5.15 4.59 13.21
CA TYR A 67 4.22 4.95 12.15
C TYR A 67 4.95 5.42 10.88
N TYR A 68 5.96 6.28 11.01
CA TYR A 68 6.80 6.68 9.86
C TYR A 68 7.59 5.51 9.29
N ALA A 69 8.15 4.65 10.13
CA ALA A 69 8.78 3.41 9.68
C ALA A 69 7.80 2.52 8.91
N GLY A 70 6.55 2.44 9.36
CA GLY A 70 5.45 1.77 8.65
C GLY A 70 5.16 2.42 7.29
N ILE A 71 5.09 3.75 7.21
CA ILE A 71 4.87 4.46 5.93
C ILE A 71 5.96 4.10 4.92
N ALA A 72 7.22 4.11 5.34
CA ALA A 72 8.35 3.76 4.50
C ALA A 72 8.24 2.33 3.95
N GLU A 73 7.91 1.36 4.82
CA GLU A 73 7.66 -0.03 4.43
C GLU A 73 6.49 -0.15 3.45
N GLY A 74 5.35 0.51 3.70
CA GLY A 74 4.20 0.45 2.80
C GLY A 74 4.51 0.97 1.40
N HIS A 75 5.35 2.01 1.28
CA HIS A 75 5.85 2.44 -0.02
C HIS A 75 6.79 1.43 -0.67
N ALA A 76 7.62 0.73 0.11
CA ALA A 76 8.49 -0.32 -0.40
C ALA A 76 7.69 -1.53 -0.91
N ILE A 77 6.68 -1.97 -0.16
CA ILE A 77 5.73 -3.02 -0.56
C ILE A 77 5.06 -2.63 -1.89
N TRP A 78 4.49 -1.43 -1.98
CA TRP A 78 3.86 -0.96 -3.22
C TRP A 78 4.81 -1.01 -4.42
N ARG A 79 6.04 -0.51 -4.28
CA ARG A 79 7.02 -0.53 -5.39
C ARG A 79 7.37 -1.96 -5.82
N ARG A 80 7.53 -2.88 -4.86
CA ARG A 80 7.82 -4.29 -5.14
C ARG A 80 6.68 -4.95 -5.91
N THR A 81 5.44 -4.76 -5.46
CA THR A 81 4.24 -5.29 -6.15
C THR A 81 4.12 -4.76 -7.57
N GLN A 82 4.40 -3.48 -7.81
CA GLN A 82 4.41 -2.91 -9.16
C GLN A 82 5.52 -3.51 -10.03
N ALA A 83 6.71 -3.73 -9.47
CA ALA A 83 7.84 -4.32 -10.19
C ALA A 83 7.58 -5.80 -10.56
N GLU A 84 7.02 -6.58 -9.63
CA GLU A 84 6.61 -7.97 -9.87
C GLU A 84 5.53 -8.05 -10.95
N SER A 85 4.55 -7.14 -10.92
CA SER A 85 3.49 -7.07 -11.93
C SER A 85 4.02 -6.67 -13.32
N ALA A 86 5.07 -5.85 -13.38
CA ALA A 86 5.68 -5.40 -14.64
C ALA A 86 6.68 -6.42 -15.22
N GLY A 87 7.36 -7.20 -14.38
CA GLY A 87 8.31 -8.24 -14.79
C GLY A 87 7.66 -9.58 -15.14
N ALA A 88 6.37 -9.75 -14.83
CA ALA A 88 5.56 -10.91 -15.21
C ALA A 88 4.89 -10.76 -16.60
N ALA A 89 5.19 -9.67 -17.33
CA ALA A 89 4.66 -9.35 -18.65
C ALA A 89 5.67 -9.64 -19.77
#